data_AF-A0A386QX91-F1
#
_entry.id   AF-A0A386QX91-F1
#
_cell.length_a   1.000
_cell.length_b   1.000
_cell.length_c   1.000
_cell.angle_alpha   90.00
_cell.angle_beta   90.00
_cell.angle_gamma   90.00
#
_symmetry.space_group_name_H-M   'P 1'
#
loop_
_entity.id
_entity.type
_entity.pdbx_description
1 polymer ?
#
loop_
_entity_poly.entity_id
_entity_poly.type
_entity_poly.pdbx_seq_one_letter_code
_entity_poly.pdbx_strand_id
1 'polypeptide(L)'
;MLSLVTLRPSTSPKLSPSPPPLAASLSSHSHTLLSLSSSRRRHRRRFRGGTLIVRNIDAAQPYDYESKIAAINNSYSKLKIGIIGFGNYGQFLAKTMVAQGHTVLAHSRSDYSRSASKLGVSFFSDPHDLCESHPDVILLCTSILSTEPVLKSLPLQRLKRSTLFVDVLSVKEFPRSLFLQILPPDFDILCTHPMFGPESGKHGWGGLPFVYDKVRIGNCESRIKRCDDFLDVFRREGCRVEEMTCAEHDRHAAGSQFITHFVGRVLEKLDLENTPINTRGYESLLNLVDNTSKDSFELFYGLFLYNKNAMEQLERLDLAFELVKQQLFGHLHGLLRQQLFGCTEMVDRVAKKKEIKLISDVSQNAASQNGSASTAPQSSANSERN
;
A
#
# COMPACT_ATOMS: atom_id res chain seq x y z
N MET A 1 23.68 8.98 59.90
CA MET A 1 23.49 10.40 59.54
C MET A 1 22.12 10.49 58.87
N LEU A 2 21.05 10.86 59.58
CA LEU A 2 20.56 12.26 59.78
C LEU A 2 20.32 12.92 58.42
N SER A 3 19.14 13.38 57.97
CA SER A 3 17.90 13.92 58.58
C SER A 3 16.84 13.93 57.45
N LEU A 4 15.57 13.50 57.54
CA LEU A 4 14.39 13.99 58.28
C LEU A 4 14.07 15.50 58.15
N VAL A 5 12.76 15.79 58.05
CA VAL A 5 12.04 17.10 58.23
C VAL A 5 11.79 17.87 56.90
N THR A 6 10.58 18.28 56.47
CA THR A 6 9.29 18.56 57.15
C THR A 6 8.09 18.53 56.18
N LEU A 7 6.98 17.94 56.64
CA LEU A 7 5.61 18.30 56.28
C LEU A 7 5.18 19.56 57.04
N ARG A 8 4.43 20.48 56.41
CA ARG A 8 3.36 21.23 57.10
C ARG A 8 2.14 21.49 56.17
N PRO A 9 0.91 21.48 56.73
CA PRO A 9 -0.35 21.55 55.99
C PRO A 9 -1.07 22.91 56.14
N SER A 10 -2.31 22.99 55.66
CA SER A 10 -3.32 24.07 55.74
C SER A 10 -3.40 24.91 54.45
N THR A 11 -4.54 25.14 53.80
CA THR A 11 -5.93 25.36 54.26
C THR A 11 -6.94 25.09 53.13
N SER A 12 -8.13 24.63 53.48
CA SER A 12 -9.39 24.72 52.72
C SER A 12 -10.52 24.89 53.76
N PRO A 13 -11.74 25.36 53.45
CA PRO A 13 -12.30 25.93 52.21
C PRO A 13 -12.99 27.31 52.43
N LYS A 14 -13.33 28.04 51.36
CA LYS A 14 -14.35 29.11 51.42
C LYS A 14 -15.54 28.74 50.53
N LEU A 15 -16.70 28.69 51.18
CA LEU A 15 -18.02 28.43 50.63
C LEU A 15 -18.70 29.71 50.12
N SER A 16 -19.52 29.52 49.08
CA SER A 16 -20.76 30.22 48.70
C SER A 16 -20.68 31.60 47.99
N PRO A 17 -21.71 32.01 47.21
CA PRO A 17 -23.01 31.35 47.02
C PRO A 17 -23.44 31.09 45.58
N SER A 18 -24.34 30.10 45.46
CA SER A 18 -25.21 29.80 44.34
C SER A 18 -26.25 30.90 44.08
N PRO A 19 -26.69 31.13 42.83
CA PRO A 19 -27.86 31.94 42.53
C PRO A 19 -29.17 31.15 42.80
N PRO A 20 -30.32 31.85 42.99
CA PRO A 20 -31.57 31.24 43.40
C PRO A 20 -32.32 30.56 42.24
N PRO A 21 -33.27 29.64 42.54
CA PRO A 21 -34.14 29.03 41.53
C PRO A 21 -35.31 29.97 41.22
N LEU A 22 -35.67 30.10 39.95
CA LEU A 22 -36.95 30.69 39.55
C LEU A 22 -37.82 29.64 38.87
N ALA A 23 -39.02 29.57 39.40
CA ALA A 23 -40.05 28.60 39.13
C ALA A 23 -40.65 28.72 37.73
N ALA A 24 -41.26 27.61 37.32
CA ALA A 24 -42.12 27.44 36.19
C ALA A 24 -43.19 28.54 36.06
N SER A 25 -43.44 28.98 34.83
CA SER A 25 -44.79 29.31 34.39
C SER A 25 -44.99 28.84 32.96
N LEU A 26 -46.03 28.02 32.81
CA LEU A 26 -46.60 27.58 31.55
C LEU A 26 -47.13 28.80 30.78
N SER A 27 -46.83 28.89 29.48
CA SER A 27 -47.74 29.56 28.57
C SER A 27 -47.71 28.89 27.19
N SER A 28 -48.88 28.40 26.84
CA SER A 28 -49.33 27.87 25.57
C SER A 28 -49.28 28.93 24.47
N HIS A 29 -48.64 28.62 23.34
CA HIS A 29 -48.89 29.33 22.09
C HIS A 29 -49.42 28.37 21.04
N SER A 30 -50.74 28.46 20.88
CA SER A 30 -51.56 27.83 19.86
C SER A 30 -51.19 28.38 18.47
N HIS A 31 -51.10 27.46 17.51
CA HIS A 31 -51.00 27.75 16.09
C HIS A 31 -52.29 28.41 15.57
N THR A 32 -52.20 29.64 15.09
CA THR A 32 -53.28 30.34 14.39
C THR A 32 -53.24 29.98 12.90
N LEU A 33 -54.24 29.24 12.45
CA LEU A 33 -54.55 28.99 11.04
C LEU A 33 -55.15 30.26 10.43
N LEU A 34 -54.45 30.88 9.48
CA LEU A 34 -55.01 31.94 8.65
C LEU A 34 -55.68 31.33 7.41
N SER A 35 -57.01 31.21 7.48
CA SER A 35 -57.88 30.97 6.33
C SER A 35 -58.12 32.28 5.58
N LEU A 36 -57.63 32.42 4.35
CA LEU A 36 -58.09 33.47 3.43
C LEU A 36 -59.12 32.90 2.44
N SER A 37 -60.37 33.27 2.69
CA SER A 37 -61.48 33.21 1.74
C SER A 37 -61.32 34.29 0.68
N SER A 38 -61.24 33.92 -0.60
CA SER A 38 -61.32 34.89 -1.71
C SER A 38 -62.70 34.86 -2.37
N SER A 39 -63.31 36.05 -2.39
CA SER A 39 -64.67 36.30 -2.86
C SER A 39 -64.72 36.35 -4.39
N ARG A 40 -65.75 35.71 -4.95
CA ARG A 40 -66.09 35.68 -6.38
C ARG A 40 -66.50 37.08 -6.87
N ARG A 41 -65.83 37.61 -7.89
CA ARG A 41 -66.40 38.61 -8.81
C ARG A 41 -66.35 38.09 -10.24
N ARG A 42 -67.55 37.95 -10.82
CA ARG A 42 -67.80 37.58 -12.21
C ARG A 42 -67.54 38.79 -13.12
N HIS A 43 -66.62 38.67 -14.07
CA HIS A 43 -66.68 39.43 -15.31
C HIS A 43 -66.61 38.48 -16.51
N ARG A 44 -67.72 38.38 -17.24
CA ARG A 44 -67.80 37.72 -18.54
C ARG A 44 -67.11 38.59 -19.59
N ARG A 45 -66.05 38.09 -20.21
CA ARG A 45 -65.66 38.48 -21.57
C ARG A 45 -65.48 37.22 -22.42
N ARG A 46 -66.27 37.15 -23.48
CA ARG A 46 -66.21 36.12 -24.53
C ARG A 46 -64.96 36.36 -25.38
N PHE A 47 -64.10 35.36 -25.49
CA PHE A 47 -63.21 35.21 -26.65
C PHE A 47 -63.31 33.78 -27.17
N ARG A 48 -63.44 33.69 -28.50
CA ARG A 48 -63.68 32.48 -29.29
C ARG A 48 -62.36 31.72 -29.53
N GLY A 49 -62.45 30.39 -29.50
CA GLY A 49 -61.88 29.50 -30.51
C GLY A 49 -60.36 29.32 -30.54
N GLY A 50 -59.88 28.31 -29.81
CA GLY A 50 -58.57 27.72 -30.00
C GLY A 50 -58.40 26.55 -29.02
N THR A 51 -58.65 25.32 -29.49
CA THR A 51 -58.49 24.10 -28.68
C THR A 51 -57.00 23.86 -28.45
N LEU A 52 -56.44 24.42 -27.39
CA LEU A 52 -55.11 24.03 -26.91
C LEU A 52 -55.25 22.66 -26.24
N ILE A 53 -54.85 21.61 -26.97
CA ILE A 53 -54.63 20.28 -26.39
C ILE A 53 -53.41 20.42 -25.49
N VAL A 54 -53.61 20.52 -24.18
CA VAL A 54 -52.55 20.31 -23.20
C VAL A 54 -52.17 18.83 -23.28
N ARG A 55 -51.17 18.50 -24.08
CA ARG A 55 -50.40 17.29 -23.86
C ARG A 55 -49.62 17.55 -22.58
N ASN A 56 -50.02 16.93 -21.47
CA ASN A 56 -49.13 16.76 -20.34
C ASN A 56 -47.88 16.04 -20.88
N ILE A 57 -46.85 16.81 -21.20
CA ILE A 57 -45.49 16.30 -21.19
C ILE A 57 -45.23 16.08 -19.71
N ASP A 58 -45.15 14.80 -19.35
CA ASP A 58 -44.76 14.30 -18.05
C ASP A 58 -43.40 14.91 -17.67
N ALA A 59 -43.44 16.09 -17.05
CA ALA A 59 -42.28 16.88 -16.64
C ALA A 59 -42.00 16.68 -15.14
N ALA A 60 -42.36 15.51 -14.60
CA ALA A 60 -42.15 15.18 -13.20
C ALA A 60 -41.29 13.92 -13.04
N GLN A 61 -40.11 13.88 -13.67
CA GLN A 61 -39.02 13.02 -13.21
C GLN A 61 -37.64 13.69 -13.44
N PRO A 62 -37.19 14.60 -12.56
CA PRO A 62 -35.77 14.82 -12.42
C PRO A 62 -35.22 13.69 -11.53
N TYR A 63 -34.74 12.64 -12.18
CA TYR A 63 -33.57 11.87 -11.77
C TYR A 63 -33.29 11.84 -10.25
N ASP A 64 -33.95 10.92 -9.54
CA ASP A 64 -33.82 10.65 -8.11
C ASP A 64 -32.47 9.97 -7.76
N TYR A 65 -31.39 10.39 -8.42
CA TYR A 65 -30.06 9.79 -8.28
C TYR A 65 -29.52 10.04 -6.87
N GLU A 66 -29.72 11.24 -6.31
CA GLU A 66 -29.33 11.52 -4.94
C GLU A 66 -30.11 10.67 -3.92
N SER A 67 -31.41 10.49 -4.12
CA SER A 67 -32.22 9.63 -3.25
C SER A 67 -31.88 8.15 -3.41
N LYS A 68 -31.52 7.70 -4.62
CA LYS A 68 -31.02 6.33 -4.87
C LYS A 68 -29.65 6.13 -4.24
N ILE A 69 -28.72 7.08 -4.37
CA ILE A 69 -27.40 7.03 -3.73
C ILE A 69 -27.54 7.10 -2.20
N ALA A 70 -28.46 7.93 -1.68
CA ALA A 70 -28.79 7.97 -0.26
C ALA A 70 -29.40 6.64 0.21
N ALA A 71 -30.32 6.04 -0.54
CA ALA A 71 -30.91 4.74 -0.22
C ALA A 71 -29.89 3.60 -0.27
N ILE A 72 -29.01 3.59 -1.28
CA ILE A 72 -27.88 2.66 -1.38
C ILE A 72 -26.94 2.85 -0.18
N ASN A 73 -26.56 4.09 0.14
CA ASN A 73 -25.74 4.39 1.32
C ASN A 73 -26.43 4.01 2.64
N ASN A 74 -27.75 4.04 2.70
CA ASN A 74 -28.54 3.64 3.87
C ASN A 74 -28.81 2.11 3.92
N SER A 75 -28.57 1.38 2.83
CA SER A 75 -28.65 -0.09 2.81
C SER A 75 -27.45 -0.77 3.45
N TYR A 76 -26.31 -0.07 3.54
CA TYR A 76 -25.12 -0.55 4.23
C TYR A 76 -25.23 -0.26 5.73
N SER A 77 -24.90 -1.25 6.55
CA SER A 77 -24.84 -1.08 8.00
C SER A 77 -23.65 -0.21 8.40
N LYS A 78 -23.94 0.75 9.27
CA LYS A 78 -22.92 1.58 9.89
C LYS A 78 -22.24 0.79 10.99
N LEU A 79 -20.91 0.80 10.97
CA LEU A 79 -20.08 0.17 12.00
C LEU A 79 -19.54 1.22 12.96
N LYS A 80 -19.32 0.83 14.22
CA LYS A 80 -18.47 1.57 15.15
C LYS A 80 -17.05 0.98 15.10
N ILE A 81 -16.10 1.74 14.56
CA ILE A 81 -14.72 1.31 14.31
C ILE A 81 -13.79 2.05 15.28
N GLY A 82 -13.08 1.32 16.13
CA GLY A 82 -12.05 1.83 17.00
C GLY A 82 -10.66 1.64 16.38
N ILE A 83 -10.00 2.72 15.99
CA ILE A 83 -8.65 2.71 15.43
C ILE A 83 -7.62 2.82 16.56
N ILE A 84 -6.72 1.84 16.64
CA ILE A 84 -5.60 1.83 17.57
C ILE A 84 -4.32 2.11 16.78
N GLY A 85 -3.70 3.26 17.04
CA GLY A 85 -2.59 3.79 16.24
C GLY A 85 -3.07 4.84 15.22
N PHE A 86 -3.29 6.07 15.69
CA PHE A 86 -3.83 7.17 14.86
C PHE A 86 -2.74 7.99 14.15
N GLY A 87 -1.73 7.31 13.61
CA GLY A 87 -0.67 7.93 12.79
C GLY A 87 -1.13 8.24 11.35
N ASN A 88 -0.18 8.44 10.43
CA ASN A 88 -0.47 8.78 9.03
C ASN A 88 -1.44 7.80 8.36
N TYR A 89 -1.21 6.49 8.54
CA TYR A 89 -2.03 5.45 7.94
C TYR A 89 -3.42 5.32 8.59
N GLY A 90 -3.48 5.38 9.93
CA GLY A 90 -4.75 5.39 10.66
C GLY A 90 -5.65 6.58 10.29
N GLN A 91 -5.07 7.77 10.15
CA GLN A 91 -5.78 8.96 9.68
C GLN A 91 -6.27 8.82 8.23
N PHE A 92 -5.44 8.23 7.37
CA PHE A 92 -5.78 7.95 5.97
C PHE A 92 -7.02 7.05 5.85
N LEU A 93 -7.07 5.94 6.59
CA LEU A 93 -8.25 5.06 6.60
C LEU A 93 -9.47 5.71 7.27
N ALA A 94 -9.26 6.43 8.38
CA ALA A 94 -10.33 7.09 9.12
C ALA A 94 -11.10 8.08 8.25
N LYS A 95 -10.40 8.85 7.40
CA LYS A 95 -11.03 9.82 6.49
C LYS A 95 -12.11 9.16 5.63
N THR A 96 -11.81 8.01 5.03
CA THR A 96 -12.74 7.27 4.19
C THR A 96 -13.87 6.64 5.00
N MET A 97 -13.55 6.02 6.14
CA MET A 97 -14.55 5.41 7.02
C MET A 97 -15.57 6.44 7.53
N VAL A 98 -15.13 7.64 7.90
CA VAL A 98 -16.03 8.74 8.27
C VAL A 98 -16.87 9.22 7.07
N ALA A 99 -16.25 9.38 5.89
CA ALA A 99 -16.96 9.79 4.68
C ALA A 99 -18.08 8.80 4.27
N GLN A 100 -17.89 7.51 4.53
CA GLN A 100 -18.90 6.48 4.32
C GLN A 100 -19.98 6.42 5.41
N GLY A 101 -19.85 7.22 6.48
CA GLY A 101 -20.83 7.35 7.56
C GLY A 101 -20.64 6.41 8.75
N HIS A 102 -19.48 5.75 8.87
CA HIS A 102 -19.15 4.93 10.04
C HIS A 102 -18.84 5.83 11.25
N THR A 103 -19.10 5.32 12.45
CA THR A 103 -18.66 5.98 13.69
C THR A 103 -17.23 5.58 13.97
N VAL A 104 -16.29 6.53 13.91
CA VAL A 104 -14.86 6.24 14.10
C VAL A 104 -14.39 6.80 15.44
N LEU A 105 -13.81 5.91 16.25
CA LEU A 105 -13.12 6.22 17.50
C LEU A 105 -11.62 6.02 17.28
N ALA A 106 -10.78 6.74 18.01
CA ALA A 106 -9.33 6.59 17.88
C ALA A 106 -8.62 6.65 19.22
N HIS A 107 -7.59 5.82 19.38
CA HIS A 107 -6.61 5.91 20.44
C HIS A 107 -5.20 5.78 19.84
N SER A 108 -4.24 6.49 20.41
CA SER A 108 -2.83 6.42 20.02
C SER A 108 -1.94 6.81 21.18
N ARG A 109 -0.68 6.39 21.14
CA ARG A 109 0.35 6.79 22.12
C ARG A 109 0.53 8.31 22.18
N SER A 110 0.47 8.97 21.03
CA SER A 110 0.60 10.43 20.91
C SER A 110 -0.77 11.08 20.83
N ASP A 111 -0.88 12.32 21.33
CA ASP A 111 -2.12 13.07 21.25
C ASP A 111 -2.41 13.53 19.82
N TYR A 112 -3.52 13.05 19.27
CA TYR A 112 -4.04 13.45 17.97
C TYR A 112 -5.44 14.06 18.06
N SER A 113 -5.88 14.52 19.23
CA SER A 113 -7.24 15.05 19.47
C SER A 113 -7.65 16.10 18.43
N ARG A 114 -6.73 17.02 18.08
CA ARG A 114 -6.98 18.06 17.06
C ARG A 114 -7.15 17.50 15.65
N SER A 115 -6.30 16.55 15.24
CA SER A 115 -6.38 15.93 13.92
C SER A 115 -7.61 15.03 13.80
N ALA A 116 -7.93 14.28 14.86
CA ALA A 116 -9.13 13.46 14.94
C ALA A 116 -10.41 14.30 14.84
N SER A 117 -10.50 15.40 15.60
CA SER A 117 -11.64 16.32 15.55
C SER A 117 -11.87 16.89 14.15
N LYS A 118 -10.81 17.28 13.43
CA LYS A 118 -10.90 17.74 12.04
C LYS A 118 -11.45 16.69 11.08
N LEU A 119 -11.20 15.41 11.36
CA LEU A 119 -11.66 14.27 10.56
C LEU A 119 -13.03 13.74 11.02
N GLY A 120 -13.66 14.33 12.03
CA GLY A 120 -14.91 13.82 12.60
C GLY A 120 -14.75 12.54 13.44
N VAL A 121 -13.55 12.31 13.98
CA VAL A 121 -13.19 11.14 14.79
C VAL A 121 -13.17 11.51 16.27
N SER A 122 -13.76 10.66 17.13
CA SER A 122 -13.67 10.80 18.58
C SER A 122 -12.37 10.22 19.11
N PHE A 123 -11.47 11.06 19.62
CA PHE A 123 -10.18 10.63 20.16
C PHE A 123 -10.23 10.38 21.67
N PHE A 124 -9.60 9.29 22.11
CA PHE A 124 -9.50 8.89 23.51
C PHE A 124 -8.02 8.77 23.90
N SER A 125 -7.62 9.52 24.93
CA SER A 125 -6.27 9.44 25.49
C SER A 125 -6.04 8.13 26.26
N ASP A 126 -7.09 7.62 26.93
CA ASP A 126 -7.06 6.34 27.63
C ASP A 126 -7.68 5.22 26.76
N PRO A 127 -6.97 4.11 26.49
CA PRO A 127 -7.56 2.98 25.78
C PRO A 127 -8.76 2.34 26.51
N HIS A 128 -8.87 2.49 27.84
CA HIS A 128 -10.02 1.97 28.60
C HIS A 128 -11.34 2.62 28.17
N ASP A 129 -11.37 3.94 28.02
CA ASP A 129 -12.55 4.70 27.61
C ASP A 129 -12.99 4.33 26.17
N LEU A 130 -12.02 4.11 25.28
CA LEU A 130 -12.31 3.64 23.92
C LEU A 130 -12.95 2.25 23.95
N CYS A 131 -12.43 1.32 24.75
CA CYS A 131 -12.98 -0.02 24.85
C CYS A 131 -14.36 -0.05 25.52
N GLU A 132 -14.63 0.83 26.49
CA GLU A 132 -15.97 1.02 27.09
C GLU A 132 -17.00 1.55 26.10
N SER A 133 -16.56 2.25 25.03
CA SER A 133 -17.44 2.67 23.94
C SER A 133 -17.92 1.49 23.07
N HIS A 134 -17.44 0.26 23.34
CA HIS A 134 -17.81 -1.00 22.71
C HIS A 134 -17.84 -0.94 21.18
N PRO A 135 -16.69 -0.67 20.52
CA PRO A 135 -16.60 -0.73 19.07
C PRO A 135 -16.93 -2.14 18.55
N ASP A 136 -17.56 -2.17 17.37
CA ASP A 136 -17.82 -3.42 16.64
C ASP A 136 -16.51 -3.98 16.09
N VAL A 137 -15.63 -3.09 15.62
CA VAL A 137 -14.33 -3.42 15.02
C VAL A 137 -13.21 -2.67 15.74
N ILE A 138 -12.16 -3.37 16.13
CA ILE A 138 -10.88 -2.79 16.54
C ILE A 138 -9.90 -2.92 15.37
N LEU A 139 -9.45 -1.79 14.83
CA LEU A 139 -8.53 -1.71 13.71
C LEU A 139 -7.13 -1.30 14.20
N LEU A 140 -6.17 -2.20 14.11
CA LEU A 140 -4.78 -1.97 14.50
C LEU A 140 -3.99 -1.37 13.33
N CYS A 141 -3.67 -0.08 13.49
CA CYS A 141 -2.94 0.77 12.56
C CYS A 141 -1.59 1.22 13.14
N THR A 142 -1.01 0.44 14.05
CA THR A 142 0.31 0.67 14.65
C THR A 142 1.45 0.25 13.72
N SER A 143 2.70 0.57 14.07
CA SER A 143 3.86 0.01 13.36
C SER A 143 3.98 -1.50 13.64
N ILE A 144 4.61 -2.24 12.72
CA ILE A 144 4.79 -3.68 12.87
C ILE A 144 5.50 -4.01 14.20
N LEU A 145 6.58 -3.30 14.50
CA LEU A 145 7.38 -3.51 15.73
C LEU A 145 6.61 -3.18 17.02
N SER A 146 5.67 -2.22 16.99
CA SER A 146 4.93 -1.79 18.18
C SER A 146 3.60 -2.52 18.38
N THR A 147 3.18 -3.36 17.44
CA THR A 147 1.85 -3.99 17.48
C THR A 147 1.68 -4.96 18.64
N GLU A 148 2.69 -5.78 18.96
CA GLU A 148 2.66 -6.69 20.10
C GLU A 148 2.50 -5.98 21.46
N PRO A 149 3.36 -5.01 21.84
CA PRO A 149 3.20 -4.33 23.12
C PRO A 149 1.89 -3.53 23.21
N VAL A 150 1.42 -2.96 22.10
CA VAL A 150 0.13 -2.26 22.06
C VAL A 150 -1.04 -3.23 22.25
N LEU A 151 -1.03 -4.37 21.56
CA LEU A 151 -2.09 -5.37 21.71
C LEU A 151 -2.17 -5.89 23.16
N LYS A 152 -1.01 -6.13 23.79
CA LYS A 152 -0.93 -6.58 25.19
C LYS A 152 -1.42 -5.54 26.20
N SER A 153 -1.37 -4.25 25.88
CA SER A 153 -1.83 -3.19 26.78
C SER A 153 -3.32 -2.87 26.65
N LEU A 154 -4.01 -3.38 25.62
CA LEU A 154 -5.43 -3.14 25.43
C LEU A 154 -6.29 -3.85 26.50
N PRO A 155 -7.28 -3.16 27.09
CA PRO A 155 -8.16 -3.76 28.10
C PRO A 155 -9.26 -4.62 27.45
N LEU A 156 -8.85 -5.78 26.92
CA LEU A 156 -9.71 -6.69 26.14
C LEU A 156 -10.99 -7.11 26.88
N GLN A 157 -10.95 -7.20 28.21
CA GLN A 157 -12.09 -7.54 29.07
C GLN A 157 -13.24 -6.53 29.02
N ARG A 158 -12.98 -5.29 28.56
CA ARG A 158 -14.00 -4.24 28.41
C ARG A 158 -14.71 -4.31 27.05
N LEU A 159 -14.19 -5.09 26.11
CA LEU A 159 -14.78 -5.25 24.79
C LEU A 159 -15.88 -6.31 24.80
N LYS A 160 -16.77 -6.25 23.82
CA LYS A 160 -17.73 -7.33 23.57
C LYS A 160 -16.95 -8.55 23.09
N ARG A 161 -17.37 -9.73 23.55
CA ARG A 161 -16.73 -11.00 23.13
C ARG A 161 -16.79 -11.23 21.62
N SER A 162 -17.76 -10.63 20.93
CA SER A 162 -17.91 -10.70 19.48
C SER A 162 -17.21 -9.57 18.72
N THR A 163 -16.36 -8.76 19.35
CA THR A 163 -15.64 -7.68 18.65
C THR A 163 -14.70 -8.28 17.61
N LEU A 164 -14.65 -7.64 16.44
CA LEU A 164 -13.76 -8.03 15.34
C LEU A 164 -12.42 -7.28 15.45
N PHE A 165 -11.32 -8.02 15.56
CA PHE A 165 -9.98 -7.47 15.45
C PHE A 165 -9.50 -7.53 14.01
N VAL A 166 -9.02 -6.40 13.52
CA VAL A 166 -8.47 -6.24 12.18
C VAL A 166 -7.09 -5.63 12.28
N ASP A 167 -6.11 -6.19 11.57
CA ASP A 167 -4.83 -5.49 11.33
C ASP A 167 -4.73 -4.99 9.90
N VAL A 168 -3.97 -3.92 9.71
CA VAL A 168 -3.56 -3.39 8.40
C VAL A 168 -2.04 -3.31 8.29
N LEU A 169 -1.31 -4.20 8.97
CA LEU A 169 0.15 -4.24 8.88
C LEU A 169 0.56 -4.64 7.45
N SER A 170 1.83 -4.43 7.09
CA SER A 170 2.32 -4.84 5.76
C SER A 170 2.86 -6.28 5.68
N VAL A 171 2.81 -7.01 6.81
CA VAL A 171 3.12 -8.45 6.94
C VAL A 171 1.95 -9.15 7.62
N LYS A 172 1.70 -10.43 7.34
CA LYS A 172 0.45 -11.11 7.71
C LYS A 172 0.61 -12.35 8.59
N GLU A 173 1.68 -13.14 8.44
CA GLU A 173 1.90 -14.31 9.32
C GLU A 173 2.15 -13.88 10.78
N PHE A 174 2.85 -12.76 10.97
CA PHE A 174 3.12 -12.19 12.29
C PHE A 174 1.83 -11.77 13.04
N PRO A 175 1.01 -10.81 12.54
CA PRO A 175 -0.21 -10.41 13.25
C PRO A 175 -1.21 -11.56 13.42
N ARG A 176 -1.31 -12.47 12.43
CA ARG A 176 -2.13 -13.68 12.55
C ARG A 176 -1.73 -14.52 13.76
N SER A 177 -0.45 -14.84 13.87
CA SER A 177 0.06 -15.67 14.97
C SER A 177 -0.09 -14.97 16.31
N LEU A 178 0.20 -13.68 16.35
CA LEU A 178 0.08 -12.83 17.53
C LEU A 178 -1.38 -12.75 18.03
N PHE A 179 -2.34 -12.53 17.13
CA PHE A 179 -3.76 -12.48 17.47
C PHE A 179 -4.27 -13.82 17.99
N LEU A 180 -3.91 -14.94 17.35
CA LEU A 180 -4.31 -16.26 17.81
C LEU A 180 -3.74 -16.61 19.20
N GLN A 181 -2.57 -16.09 19.55
CA GLN A 181 -1.93 -16.31 20.85
C GLN A 181 -2.52 -15.44 21.96
N ILE A 182 -2.84 -14.16 21.67
CA ILE A 182 -3.20 -13.17 22.70
C ILE A 182 -4.71 -12.98 22.82
N LEU A 183 -5.45 -12.98 21.71
CA LEU A 183 -6.88 -12.68 21.74
C LEU A 183 -7.69 -13.88 22.24
N PRO A 184 -8.61 -13.68 23.21
CA PRO A 184 -9.50 -14.75 23.65
C PRO A 184 -10.26 -15.40 22.50
N PRO A 185 -10.59 -16.70 22.59
CA PRO A 185 -11.15 -17.48 21.46
C PRO A 185 -12.48 -16.94 20.94
N ASP A 186 -13.21 -16.19 21.77
CA ASP A 186 -14.49 -15.60 21.39
C ASP A 186 -14.36 -14.47 20.37
N PHE A 187 -13.22 -13.76 20.31
CA PHE A 187 -13.02 -12.62 19.40
C PHE A 187 -12.82 -13.06 17.95
N ASP A 188 -13.40 -12.28 17.02
CA ASP A 188 -13.18 -12.45 15.59
C ASP A 188 -11.82 -11.86 15.18
N ILE A 189 -11.17 -12.46 14.18
CA ILE A 189 -9.86 -12.06 13.64
C ILE A 189 -9.95 -12.03 12.12
N LEU A 190 -9.63 -10.88 11.55
CA LEU A 190 -9.47 -10.65 10.11
C LEU A 190 -8.11 -9.99 9.88
N CYS A 191 -7.21 -10.66 9.19
CA CYS A 191 -5.93 -10.07 8.82
C CYS A 191 -6.06 -9.38 7.47
N THR A 192 -5.64 -8.12 7.34
CA THR A 192 -5.78 -7.38 6.09
C THR A 192 -4.51 -6.63 5.72
N HIS A 193 -4.38 -6.31 4.44
CA HIS A 193 -3.36 -5.40 3.95
C HIS A 193 -3.90 -4.65 2.74
N PRO A 194 -4.31 -3.38 2.89
CA PRO A 194 -4.48 -2.50 1.75
C PRO A 194 -3.09 -2.27 1.16
N MET A 195 -2.87 -2.73 -0.08
CA MET A 195 -1.56 -2.66 -0.78
C MET A 195 -1.27 -1.24 -1.30
N PHE A 196 -1.74 -0.24 -0.56
CA PHE A 196 -1.67 1.17 -0.86
C PHE A 196 -1.69 1.98 0.44
N GLY A 197 -1.26 3.23 0.37
CA GLY A 197 -1.22 4.14 1.50
C GLY A 197 -1.51 5.58 1.11
N PRO A 198 -1.16 6.55 1.98
CA PRO A 198 -1.48 7.96 1.76
C PRO A 198 -1.00 8.49 0.40
N GLU A 199 0.16 8.05 -0.08
CA GLU A 199 0.75 8.53 -1.34
C GLU A 199 0.13 7.84 -2.57
N SER A 200 -0.01 6.51 -2.54
CA SER A 200 -0.53 5.73 -3.67
C SER A 200 -2.05 5.74 -3.79
N GLY A 201 -2.77 5.96 -2.68
CA GLY A 201 -4.23 6.05 -2.61
C GLY A 201 -4.78 7.49 -2.53
N LYS A 202 -3.95 8.52 -2.77
CA LYS A 202 -4.36 9.94 -2.63
C LYS A 202 -5.51 10.36 -3.55
N HIS A 203 -5.68 9.68 -4.68
CA HIS A 203 -6.69 9.99 -5.71
C HIS A 203 -7.87 9.00 -5.69
N GLY A 204 -8.07 8.28 -4.58
CA GLY A 204 -9.09 7.25 -4.43
C GLY A 204 -8.49 5.84 -4.45
N TRP A 205 -9.30 4.85 -4.09
CA TRP A 205 -8.84 3.45 -3.95
C TRP A 205 -9.32 2.55 -5.10
N GLY A 206 -9.95 3.14 -6.12
CA GLY A 206 -10.48 2.44 -7.28
C GLY A 206 -9.40 1.61 -7.98
N GLY A 207 -9.63 0.30 -8.07
CA GLY A 207 -8.71 -0.65 -8.68
C GLY A 207 -7.42 -0.90 -7.87
N LEU A 208 -7.28 -0.38 -6.66
CA LEU A 208 -6.12 -0.70 -5.81
C LEU A 208 -6.33 -2.07 -5.12
N PRO A 209 -5.27 -2.88 -4.96
CA PRO A 209 -5.40 -4.18 -4.31
C PRO A 209 -5.62 -4.03 -2.80
N PHE A 210 -6.59 -4.77 -2.27
CA PHE A 210 -6.81 -4.93 -0.84
C PHE A 210 -6.87 -6.43 -0.55
N VAL A 211 -5.94 -6.91 0.25
CA VAL A 211 -5.83 -8.34 0.58
C VAL A 211 -6.41 -8.61 1.96
N TYR A 212 -7.09 -9.74 2.12
CA TYR A 212 -7.56 -10.19 3.43
C TYR A 212 -7.50 -11.71 3.62
N ASP A 213 -7.41 -12.12 4.88
CA ASP A 213 -7.51 -13.51 5.36
C ASP A 213 -8.50 -13.57 6.53
N LYS A 214 -9.57 -14.36 6.38
CA LYS A 214 -10.58 -14.61 7.43
C LYS A 214 -10.05 -15.65 8.43
N VAL A 215 -9.08 -15.24 9.25
CA VAL A 215 -8.35 -16.12 10.19
C VAL A 215 -9.27 -16.82 11.21
N ARG A 216 -10.20 -16.08 11.83
CA ARG A 216 -11.15 -16.64 12.79
C ARG A 216 -12.42 -15.81 12.81
N ILE A 217 -13.46 -16.25 12.12
CA ILE A 217 -14.79 -15.62 12.16
C ILE A 217 -15.80 -16.61 12.73
N GLY A 218 -16.57 -16.22 13.74
CA GLY A 218 -17.58 -17.08 14.32
C GLY A 218 -18.78 -17.30 13.40
N ASN A 219 -19.42 -18.46 13.55
CA ASN A 219 -20.46 -18.94 12.62
C ASN A 219 -21.82 -18.22 12.73
N CYS A 220 -21.99 -17.31 13.70
CA CYS A 220 -23.22 -16.57 13.85
C CYS A 220 -23.38 -15.54 12.72
N GLU A 221 -24.57 -15.42 12.16
CA GLU A 221 -24.88 -14.49 11.06
C GLU A 221 -24.42 -13.05 11.34
N SER A 222 -24.61 -12.57 12.58
CA SER A 222 -24.18 -11.22 12.98
C SER A 222 -22.65 -11.01 12.94
N ARG A 223 -21.85 -12.07 13.15
CA ARG A 223 -20.38 -12.01 13.11
C ARG A 223 -19.87 -12.02 11.68
N ILE A 224 -20.43 -12.92 10.86
CA ILE A 224 -20.16 -12.98 9.42
C ILE A 224 -20.51 -11.64 8.77
N LYS A 225 -21.72 -11.14 9.05
CA LYS A 225 -22.18 -9.85 8.55
C LYS A 225 -21.25 -8.70 8.96
N ARG A 226 -20.82 -8.62 10.22
CA ARG A 226 -19.88 -7.59 10.67
C ARG A 226 -18.56 -7.63 9.90
N CYS A 227 -18.02 -8.82 9.64
CA CYS A 227 -16.82 -8.99 8.83
C CYS A 227 -17.03 -8.50 7.39
N ASP A 228 -18.15 -8.90 6.77
CA ASP A 228 -18.45 -8.51 5.39
C ASP A 228 -18.74 -7.01 5.27
N ASP A 229 -19.44 -6.42 6.24
CA ASP A 229 -19.68 -4.97 6.35
C ASP A 229 -18.37 -4.18 6.45
N PHE A 230 -17.36 -4.73 7.13
CA PHE A 230 -16.03 -4.11 7.21
C PHE A 230 -15.28 -4.21 5.88
N LEU A 231 -15.33 -5.38 5.22
CA LEU A 231 -14.73 -5.56 3.89
C LEU A 231 -15.41 -4.66 2.83
N ASP A 232 -16.70 -4.39 2.98
CA ASP A 232 -17.45 -3.49 2.11
C ASP A 232 -16.94 -2.05 2.14
N VAL A 233 -16.26 -1.62 3.21
CA VAL A 233 -15.58 -0.31 3.24
C VAL A 233 -14.63 -0.17 2.07
N PHE A 234 -13.88 -1.23 1.75
CA PHE A 234 -12.92 -1.23 0.65
C PHE A 234 -13.59 -1.54 -0.69
N ARG A 235 -14.60 -2.42 -0.74
CA ARG A 235 -15.35 -2.70 -1.97
C ARG A 235 -16.06 -1.45 -2.50
N ARG A 236 -16.63 -0.63 -1.62
CA ARG A 236 -17.33 0.62 -1.98
C ARG A 236 -16.42 1.69 -2.58
N GLU A 237 -15.15 1.71 -2.20
CA GLU A 237 -14.14 2.58 -2.82
C GLU A 237 -13.58 1.99 -4.13
N GLY A 238 -14.09 0.83 -4.56
CA GLY A 238 -13.69 0.18 -5.79
C GLY A 238 -12.38 -0.60 -5.71
N CYS A 239 -11.91 -0.96 -4.51
CA CYS A 239 -10.73 -1.80 -4.36
C CYS A 239 -10.93 -3.17 -5.02
N ARG A 240 -9.84 -3.77 -5.52
CA ARG A 240 -9.79 -5.20 -5.82
C ARG A 240 -9.58 -5.96 -4.51
N VAL A 241 -10.68 -6.44 -3.94
CA VAL A 241 -10.69 -7.13 -2.63
C VAL A 241 -10.44 -8.62 -2.85
N GLU A 242 -9.22 -9.04 -2.56
CA GLU A 242 -8.70 -10.39 -2.83
C GLU A 242 -8.55 -11.18 -1.52
N GLU A 243 -9.13 -12.39 -1.47
CA GLU A 243 -8.95 -13.32 -0.35
C GLU A 243 -7.71 -14.18 -0.60
N MET A 244 -6.78 -14.19 0.34
CA MET A 244 -5.62 -15.08 0.29
C MET A 244 -5.08 -15.35 1.68
N THR A 245 -4.40 -16.48 1.89
CA THR A 245 -3.89 -16.81 3.22
C THR A 245 -2.75 -15.86 3.63
N CYS A 246 -2.56 -15.64 4.94
CA CYS A 246 -1.44 -14.84 5.44
C CYS A 246 -0.06 -15.33 4.94
N ALA A 247 0.11 -16.64 4.80
CA ALA A 247 1.37 -17.24 4.33
C ALA A 247 1.60 -16.97 2.82
N GLU A 248 0.55 -17.08 2.00
CA GLU A 248 0.64 -16.73 0.57
C GLU A 248 0.91 -15.25 0.39
N HIS A 249 0.21 -14.39 1.15
CA HIS A 249 0.47 -12.96 1.15
C HIS A 249 1.95 -12.66 1.42
N ASP A 250 2.51 -13.17 2.52
CA ASP A 250 3.89 -12.84 2.90
C ASP A 250 4.91 -13.36 1.88
N ARG A 251 4.65 -14.51 1.26
CA ARG A 251 5.46 -15.02 0.15
C ARG A 251 5.44 -14.07 -1.05
N HIS A 252 4.27 -13.57 -1.44
CA HIS A 252 4.15 -12.61 -2.55
C HIS A 252 4.74 -11.24 -2.20
N ALA A 253 4.48 -10.73 -0.99
CA ALA A 253 4.96 -9.44 -0.52
C ALA A 253 6.50 -9.40 -0.42
N ALA A 254 7.13 -10.51 -0.05
CA ALA A 254 8.59 -10.61 -0.04
C ALA A 254 9.20 -10.37 -1.44
N GLY A 255 8.65 -11.00 -2.47
CA GLY A 255 9.16 -10.89 -3.85
C GLY A 255 8.72 -9.62 -4.60
N SER A 256 7.80 -8.84 -4.03
CA SER A 256 7.25 -7.64 -4.67
C SER A 256 7.50 -6.40 -3.83
N GLN A 257 6.71 -6.21 -2.76
CA GLN A 257 6.80 -5.04 -1.87
C GLN A 257 8.19 -4.90 -1.25
N PHE A 258 8.72 -5.95 -0.61
CA PHE A 258 10.00 -5.87 0.07
C PHE A 258 11.15 -5.53 -0.89
N ILE A 259 11.23 -6.20 -2.05
CA ILE A 259 12.20 -5.87 -3.10
C ILE A 259 12.05 -4.41 -3.57
N THR A 260 10.82 -3.95 -3.80
CA THR A 260 10.54 -2.58 -4.24
C THR A 260 11.06 -1.56 -3.23
N HIS A 261 10.79 -1.75 -1.92
CA HIS A 261 11.32 -0.89 -0.87
C HIS A 261 12.84 -0.99 -0.73
N PHE A 262 13.41 -2.19 -0.83
CA PHE A 262 14.86 -2.38 -0.72
C PHE A 262 15.58 -1.63 -1.84
N VAL A 263 15.16 -1.83 -3.09
CA VAL A 263 15.74 -1.12 -4.25
C VAL A 263 15.52 0.37 -4.13
N GLY A 264 14.33 0.84 -3.77
CA GLY A 264 14.05 2.26 -3.56
C GLY A 264 15.01 2.90 -2.53
N ARG A 265 15.29 2.21 -1.42
CA ARG A 265 16.25 2.67 -0.40
C ARG A 265 17.70 2.58 -0.84
N VAL A 266 18.09 1.60 -1.64
CA VAL A 266 19.44 1.56 -2.24
C VAL A 266 19.63 2.75 -3.17
N LEU A 267 18.64 3.04 -4.02
CA LEU A 267 18.67 4.19 -4.92
C LEU A 267 18.67 5.52 -4.15
N GLU A 268 17.94 5.63 -3.04
CA GLU A 268 18.04 6.77 -2.11
C GLU A 268 19.49 6.96 -1.61
N LYS A 269 20.20 5.88 -1.29
CA LYS A 269 21.62 5.95 -0.87
C LYS A 269 22.60 6.30 -1.99
N LEU A 270 22.20 6.15 -3.26
CA LEU A 270 22.98 6.64 -4.40
C LEU A 270 22.82 8.15 -4.63
N ASP A 271 21.91 8.80 -3.91
CA ASP A 271 21.63 10.24 -4.03
C ASP A 271 21.29 10.65 -5.46
N LEU A 272 20.29 9.97 -6.05
CA LEU A 272 19.89 10.19 -7.44
C LEU A 272 19.37 11.62 -7.66
N GLU A 273 20.02 12.36 -8.55
CA GLU A 273 19.61 13.71 -8.93
C GLU A 273 18.82 13.74 -10.24
N ASN A 274 17.97 14.75 -10.38
CA ASN A 274 17.26 15.02 -11.62
C ASN A 274 18.21 15.65 -12.66
N THR A 275 18.13 15.23 -13.92
CA THR A 275 18.99 15.74 -15.01
C THR A 275 18.16 16.26 -16.20
N PRO A 276 18.71 17.16 -17.03
CA PRO A 276 18.04 17.62 -18.26
C PRO A 276 17.78 16.53 -19.31
N ILE A 277 18.38 15.34 -19.15
CA ILE A 277 18.34 14.22 -20.12
C ILE A 277 17.72 12.96 -19.52
N ASN A 278 16.87 13.11 -18.50
CA ASN A 278 16.19 11.97 -17.89
C ASN A 278 15.45 11.12 -18.92
N THR A 279 15.65 9.82 -18.84
CA THR A 279 14.82 8.86 -19.57
C THR A 279 13.54 8.59 -18.77
N ARG A 280 12.48 8.09 -19.43
CA ARG A 280 11.25 7.66 -18.75
C ARG A 280 11.49 6.58 -17.69
N GLY A 281 12.48 5.72 -17.94
CA GLY A 281 12.91 4.72 -16.95
C GLY A 281 13.51 5.37 -15.72
N TYR A 282 14.40 6.35 -15.90
CA TYR A 282 15.01 7.09 -14.79
C TYR A 282 14.00 7.92 -14.00
N GLU A 283 13.03 8.57 -14.67
CA GLU A 283 11.90 9.23 -13.99
C GLU A 283 11.12 8.25 -13.10
N SER A 284 10.95 7.01 -13.53
CA SER A 284 10.29 5.96 -12.73
C SER A 284 11.11 5.57 -11.51
N LEU A 285 12.45 5.56 -11.60
CA LEU A 285 13.34 5.31 -10.47
C LEU A 285 13.30 6.47 -9.45
N LEU A 286 13.30 7.72 -9.92
CA LEU A 286 13.14 8.89 -9.04
C LEU A 286 11.79 8.83 -8.31
N ASN A 287 10.70 8.53 -9.04
CA ASN A 287 9.38 8.34 -8.44
C ASN A 287 9.36 7.18 -7.42
N LEU A 288 10.11 6.10 -7.67
CA LEU A 288 10.25 4.99 -6.72
C LEU A 288 10.95 5.45 -5.43
N VAL A 289 12.05 6.20 -5.54
CA VAL A 289 12.75 6.78 -4.39
C VAL A 289 11.82 7.71 -3.62
N ASP A 290 11.12 8.61 -4.28
CA ASP A 290 10.18 9.55 -3.65
C ASP A 290 9.03 8.83 -2.92
N ASN A 291 8.53 7.73 -3.46
CA ASN A 291 7.45 6.96 -2.84
C ASN A 291 7.94 6.12 -1.65
N THR A 292 9.14 5.54 -1.74
CA THR A 292 9.66 4.62 -0.71
C THR A 292 10.39 5.33 0.44
N SER A 293 10.95 6.52 0.21
CA SER A 293 11.63 7.34 1.21
C SER A 293 10.67 8.01 2.20
N LYS A 294 9.43 8.28 1.78
CA LYS A 294 8.37 8.83 2.66
C LYS A 294 7.92 7.85 3.74
N ASP A 295 8.11 6.55 3.51
CA ASP A 295 7.85 5.53 4.51
C ASP A 295 8.98 5.43 5.53
N SER A 296 8.61 5.20 6.79
CA SER A 296 9.58 5.15 7.87
C SER A 296 10.54 3.97 7.70
N PHE A 297 11.79 4.16 8.14
CA PHE A 297 12.74 3.04 8.21
C PHE A 297 12.22 1.90 9.09
N GLU A 298 11.48 2.23 10.14
CA GLU A 298 10.83 1.28 11.03
C GLU A 298 9.87 0.34 10.29
N LEU A 299 9.06 0.87 9.35
CA LEU A 299 8.18 0.06 8.51
C LEU A 299 9.00 -0.91 7.66
N PHE A 300 10.02 -0.41 6.97
CA PHE A 300 10.89 -1.22 6.11
C PHE A 300 11.60 -2.32 6.91
N TYR A 301 12.15 -1.99 8.07
CA TYR A 301 12.78 -2.96 8.95
C TYR A 301 11.78 -4.02 9.43
N GLY A 302 10.53 -3.62 9.70
CA GLY A 302 9.45 -4.56 10.00
C GLY A 302 9.12 -5.52 8.87
N LEU A 303 9.16 -5.07 7.60
CA LEU A 303 8.98 -5.94 6.42
C LEU A 303 10.04 -7.04 6.38
N PHE A 304 11.28 -6.70 6.71
CA PHE A 304 12.39 -7.65 6.75
C PHE A 304 12.28 -8.60 7.94
N LEU A 305 12.11 -8.07 9.14
CA LEU A 305 12.18 -8.83 10.39
C LEU A 305 11.04 -9.83 10.53
N TYR A 306 9.83 -9.46 10.09
CA TYR A 306 8.62 -10.26 10.33
C TYR A 306 8.10 -11.01 9.11
N ASN A 307 8.82 -10.97 7.98
CA ASN A 307 8.56 -11.82 6.84
C ASN A 307 9.73 -12.79 6.66
N LYS A 308 9.51 -14.06 7.04
CA LYS A 308 10.54 -15.12 6.95
C LYS A 308 11.08 -15.33 5.53
N ASN A 309 10.33 -14.93 4.50
CA ASN A 309 10.72 -15.06 3.10
C ASN A 309 11.60 -13.88 2.62
N ALA A 310 11.75 -12.81 3.39
CA ALA A 310 12.49 -11.61 2.98
C ALA A 310 13.99 -11.88 2.79
N MET A 311 14.59 -12.73 3.64
CA MET A 311 16.00 -13.11 3.55
C MET A 311 16.32 -13.78 2.20
N GLU A 312 15.51 -14.74 1.78
CA GLU A 312 15.69 -15.43 0.49
C GLU A 312 15.65 -14.42 -0.67
N GLN A 313 14.73 -13.45 -0.63
CA GLN A 313 14.62 -12.45 -1.68
C GLN A 313 15.81 -11.48 -1.69
N LEU A 314 16.35 -11.15 -0.52
CA LEU A 314 17.57 -10.35 -0.39
C LEU A 314 18.79 -11.06 -0.98
N GLU A 315 18.99 -12.34 -0.65
CA GLU A 315 20.09 -13.16 -1.21
C GLU A 315 19.97 -13.30 -2.73
N ARG A 316 18.74 -13.50 -3.24
CA ARG A 316 18.49 -13.57 -4.69
C ARG A 316 18.79 -12.24 -5.38
N LEU A 317 18.48 -11.11 -4.75
CA LEU A 317 18.79 -9.78 -5.27
C LEU A 317 20.30 -9.55 -5.33
N ASP A 318 21.03 -9.92 -4.27
CA ASP A 318 22.49 -9.81 -4.20
C ASP A 318 23.18 -10.67 -5.28
N LEU A 319 22.75 -11.93 -5.41
CA LEU A 319 23.25 -12.81 -6.47
C LEU A 319 22.97 -12.24 -7.87
N ALA A 320 21.77 -11.69 -8.10
CA ALA A 320 21.44 -11.06 -9.37
C ALA A 320 22.35 -9.84 -9.65
N PHE A 321 22.65 -9.03 -8.64
CA PHE A 321 23.55 -7.90 -8.75
C PHE A 321 24.97 -8.33 -9.13
N GLU A 322 25.53 -9.34 -8.46
CA GLU A 322 26.86 -9.86 -8.78
C GLU A 322 26.90 -10.54 -10.15
N LEU A 323 25.86 -11.26 -10.57
CA LEU A 323 25.78 -11.84 -11.92
C LEU A 323 25.82 -10.77 -13.02
N VAL A 324 25.06 -9.69 -12.87
CA VAL A 324 25.07 -8.58 -13.85
C VAL A 324 26.44 -7.90 -13.89
N LYS A 325 27.05 -7.66 -12.72
CA LYS A 325 28.39 -7.10 -12.60
C LYS A 325 29.45 -7.99 -13.28
N GLN A 326 29.39 -9.30 -13.07
CA GLN A 326 30.26 -10.27 -13.71
C GLN A 326 30.09 -10.30 -15.23
N GLN A 327 28.86 -10.17 -15.75
CA GLN A 327 28.62 -10.08 -17.19
C GLN A 327 29.30 -8.84 -17.80
N LEU A 328 29.21 -7.69 -17.14
CA LEU A 328 29.86 -6.46 -17.59
C LEU A 328 31.39 -6.59 -17.61
N PHE A 329 31.99 -7.05 -16.51
CA PHE A 329 33.45 -7.22 -16.43
C PHE A 329 33.97 -8.36 -17.30
N GLY A 330 33.20 -9.44 -17.46
CA GLY A 330 33.53 -10.55 -18.36
C GLY A 330 33.62 -10.08 -19.81
N HIS A 331 32.65 -9.26 -20.26
CA HIS A 331 32.67 -8.69 -21.60
C HIS A 331 33.84 -7.71 -21.79
N LEU A 332 34.12 -6.88 -20.78
CA LEU A 332 35.26 -5.96 -20.79
C LEU A 332 36.60 -6.71 -20.89
N HIS A 333 36.81 -7.76 -20.11
CA HIS A 333 38.02 -8.59 -20.20
C HIS A 333 38.13 -9.30 -21.56
N GLY A 334 37.02 -9.74 -22.15
CA GLY A 334 37.00 -10.29 -23.51
C GLY A 334 37.47 -9.28 -24.56
N LEU A 335 36.95 -8.05 -24.50
CA LEU A 335 37.36 -6.95 -25.39
C LEU A 335 38.83 -6.57 -25.19
N LEU A 336 39.28 -6.41 -23.94
CA LEU A 336 40.67 -6.11 -23.63
C LEU A 336 41.61 -7.23 -24.11
N ARG A 337 41.23 -8.50 -23.93
CA ARG A 337 42.01 -9.64 -24.43
C ARG A 337 42.10 -9.64 -25.95
N GLN A 338 41.01 -9.34 -26.66
CA GLN A 338 41.04 -9.21 -28.12
C GLN A 338 41.87 -8.02 -28.59
N GLN A 339 41.86 -6.89 -27.89
CA GLN A 339 42.68 -5.74 -28.25
C GLN A 339 44.17 -5.98 -27.94
N LEU A 340 44.48 -6.59 -26.80
CA LEU A 340 45.85 -6.85 -26.35
C LEU A 340 46.52 -8.01 -27.11
N PHE A 341 45.78 -9.07 -27.44
CA PHE A 341 46.33 -10.27 -28.10
C PHE A 341 45.89 -10.45 -29.56
N GLY A 342 44.76 -9.87 -29.98
CA GLY A 342 44.33 -9.88 -31.38
C GLY A 342 45.18 -8.99 -32.29
N CYS A 343 45.77 -7.92 -31.74
CA CYS A 343 46.83 -7.15 -32.43
C CYS A 343 48.09 -7.99 -32.62
N THR A 344 48.46 -8.83 -31.64
CA THR A 344 49.65 -9.70 -31.71
C THR A 344 49.46 -10.82 -32.71
N GLU A 345 48.29 -11.47 -32.76
CA GLU A 345 48.00 -12.50 -33.76
C GLU A 345 47.95 -11.96 -35.21
N MET A 346 47.48 -10.72 -35.40
CA MET A 346 47.52 -10.06 -36.71
C MET A 346 48.95 -9.70 -37.12
N VAL A 347 49.77 -9.21 -36.18
CA VAL A 347 51.19 -8.91 -36.43
C VAL A 347 51.99 -10.18 -36.71
N ASP A 348 51.76 -11.27 -35.96
CA ASP A 348 52.42 -12.56 -36.16
C ASP A 348 51.99 -13.25 -37.46
N ARG A 349 50.71 -13.14 -37.87
CA ARG A 349 50.24 -13.64 -39.17
C ARG A 349 50.79 -12.84 -40.34
N VAL A 350 50.94 -11.52 -40.19
CA VAL A 350 51.56 -10.65 -41.22
C VAL A 350 53.08 -10.87 -41.28
N ALA A 351 53.75 -11.09 -40.15
CA ALA A 351 55.16 -11.44 -40.07
C ALA A 351 55.44 -12.81 -40.69
N LYS A 352 54.66 -13.85 -40.34
CA LYS A 352 54.75 -15.17 -41.00
C LYS A 352 54.47 -15.12 -42.50
N LYS A 353 53.48 -14.32 -42.95
CA LYS A 353 53.24 -14.14 -44.40
C LYS A 353 54.40 -13.44 -45.11
N LYS A 354 55.10 -12.51 -44.45
CA LYS A 354 56.30 -11.86 -45.01
C LYS A 354 57.51 -12.80 -45.04
N GLU A 355 57.72 -13.61 -43.99
CA GLU A 355 58.78 -14.63 -43.96
C GLU A 355 58.59 -15.70 -45.03
N ILE A 356 57.37 -16.22 -45.19
CA ILE A 356 57.05 -17.23 -46.21
C ILE A 356 57.27 -16.67 -47.63
N LYS A 357 56.95 -15.38 -47.85
CA LYS A 357 57.19 -14.70 -49.13
C LYS A 357 58.67 -14.43 -49.41
N LEU A 358 59.45 -14.10 -48.37
CA LEU A 358 60.90 -13.92 -48.48
C LEU A 358 61.61 -15.24 -48.83
N ILE A 359 61.18 -16.35 -48.24
CA ILE A 359 61.72 -17.69 -48.49
C ILE A 359 61.35 -18.21 -49.89
N SER A 360 60.17 -17.88 -50.41
CA SER A 360 59.78 -18.22 -51.79
C SER A 360 60.56 -17.44 -52.84
N ASP A 361 60.85 -16.15 -52.59
CA ASP A 361 61.59 -15.30 -53.53
C ASP A 361 63.10 -15.66 -53.57
N VAL A 362 63.66 -16.12 -52.45
CA VAL A 362 65.04 -16.65 -52.41
C VAL A 362 65.15 -18.03 -53.09
N SER A 363 64.13 -18.88 -52.96
CA SER A 363 64.12 -20.20 -53.62
C SER A 363 63.93 -20.12 -55.14
N GLN A 364 63.20 -19.11 -55.64
CA GLN A 364 63.03 -18.90 -57.08
C GLN A 364 64.29 -18.33 -57.77
N ASN A 365 65.09 -17.52 -57.06
CA ASN A 365 66.37 -17.02 -57.58
C ASN A 365 67.51 -18.05 -57.54
N ALA A 366 67.43 -19.08 -56.67
CA ALA A 366 68.40 -20.17 -56.63
C ALA A 366 68.14 -21.25 -57.72
N ALA A 367 66.90 -21.39 -58.18
CA ALA A 367 66.52 -22.39 -59.19
C ALA A 367 66.82 -21.97 -60.65
N SER A 368 67.18 -20.71 -60.90
CA SER A 368 67.55 -20.20 -62.23
C SER A 368 69.04 -20.37 -62.60
N GLN A 369 69.84 -21.02 -61.75
CA GLN A 369 71.23 -21.38 -62.05
C GLN A 369 71.52 -22.83 -61.63
N ASN A 370 70.96 -23.80 -62.35
CA ASN A 370 71.61 -25.08 -62.67
C ASN A 370 70.59 -26.05 -63.28
N GLY A 371 70.62 -26.18 -64.61
CA GLY A 371 69.84 -27.17 -65.33
C GLY A 371 70.33 -27.33 -66.75
N SER A 372 71.31 -28.21 -66.98
CA SER A 372 71.53 -28.84 -68.28
C SER A 372 71.71 -30.34 -68.15
N ALA A 373 71.00 -31.04 -69.06
CA ALA A 373 71.19 -32.40 -69.56
C ALA A 373 70.50 -33.61 -68.86
N SER A 374 69.53 -34.14 -69.61
CA SER A 374 69.41 -35.54 -70.08
C SER A 374 68.36 -36.47 -69.44
N THR A 375 67.22 -36.53 -70.12
CA THR A 375 66.51 -37.69 -70.70
C THR A 375 66.63 -39.11 -70.10
N ALA A 376 65.45 -39.59 -69.67
CA ALA A 376 64.76 -40.83 -70.07
C ALA A 376 65.12 -42.18 -69.36
N PRO A 377 64.30 -43.25 -69.50
CA PRO A 377 62.92 -43.38 -69.02
C PRO A 377 62.62 -44.75 -68.36
N GLN A 378 61.38 -44.91 -67.86
CA GLN A 378 60.51 -46.11 -67.86
C GLN A 378 60.01 -46.68 -66.53
N SER A 379 58.68 -46.91 -66.57
CA SER A 379 57.93 -48.06 -66.01
C SER A 379 57.85 -48.14 -64.47
N SER A 380 56.80 -48.65 -63.84
CA SER A 380 55.45 -49.13 -64.17
C SER A 380 54.89 -49.65 -62.84
N ALA A 381 53.56 -49.79 -62.75
CA ALA A 381 52.86 -50.63 -61.77
C ALA A 381 52.85 -50.07 -60.32
N ASN A 382 51.83 -50.24 -59.50
CA ASN A 382 50.45 -50.70 -59.63
C ASN A 382 49.80 -50.46 -58.25
N SER A 383 48.48 -50.64 -58.21
CA SER A 383 47.71 -51.07 -57.02
C SER A 383 47.46 -50.00 -55.96
N GLU A 384 46.22 -49.51 -55.82
CA GLU A 384 45.12 -50.18 -55.08
C GLU A 384 45.55 -50.48 -53.62
N ARG A 385 44.84 -50.06 -52.58
CA ARG A 385 43.39 -50.13 -52.39
C ARG A 385 42.99 -49.43 -51.08
N ASN A 386 41.75 -48.94 -51.09
CA ASN A 386 40.80 -48.73 -49.98
C ASN A 386 41.10 -47.69 -48.90
#